data_AF-A0A183G1P5-F1
#
_entry.id   AF-A0A183G1P5-F1
#
_cell.length_a   1.000
_cell.length_b   1.000
_cell.length_c   1.000
_cell.angle_alpha   90.00
_cell.angle_beta   90.00
_cell.angle_gamma   90.00
#
_symmetry.space_group_name_H-M   'P 1'
#
loop_
_entity.id
_entity.type
_entity.pdbx_description
1 polymer ?
#
loop_
_entity_poly.entity_id
_entity_poly.type
_entity_poly.pdbx_seq_one_letter_code
_entity_poly.pdbx_strand_id
1 'polypeptide(L)'
;MEVDEPAGTSMDTSEPLEPAIEWRFSQVKGNIEGDDTHTEADVISCVEFSHDGEYLATGDKGGRVVIFQRDQSGKYVNGARSREYNVYSTFQSHEPEFDYLKSLEIEEKINQIKWLKKKNAANFILSTNGKYKTVKLWKISERERKVADDSWNIRRGQ
;
A
#
# COMPACT_ATOMS: atom_id res chain seq x y z
N MET A 1 -53.69 -53.87 12.54
CA MET A 1 -53.12 -53.72 11.19
C MET A 1 -52.38 -52.40 11.21
N GLU A 2 -51.07 -52.50 11.01
CA GLU A 2 -50.05 -51.47 11.25
C GLU A 2 -50.32 -50.18 10.47
N VAL A 3 -49.97 -49.06 11.09
CA VAL A 3 -49.95 -47.73 10.46
C VAL A 3 -48.48 -47.46 10.16
N ASP A 4 -48.12 -47.47 8.87
CA ASP A 4 -46.76 -47.17 8.41
C ASP A 4 -46.43 -45.68 8.66
N GLU A 5 -45.31 -45.42 9.34
CA GLU A 5 -44.71 -44.07 9.43
C GLU A 5 -44.04 -43.69 8.09
N PRO A 6 -44.13 -42.43 7.63
CA PRO A 6 -43.31 -42.00 6.51
C PRO A 6 -41.87 -41.77 6.97
N ALA A 7 -40.93 -42.49 6.36
CA ALA A 7 -39.51 -42.29 6.51
C ALA A 7 -39.13 -40.83 6.17
N GLY A 8 -38.75 -40.06 7.18
CA GLY A 8 -38.11 -38.77 6.99
C GLY A 8 -36.73 -38.98 6.39
N THR A 9 -36.59 -38.78 5.08
CA THR A 9 -35.29 -38.66 4.43
C THR A 9 -34.63 -37.37 4.94
N SER A 10 -33.81 -37.50 5.98
CA SER A 10 -32.84 -36.47 6.35
C SER A 10 -31.91 -36.29 5.15
N MET A 11 -32.12 -35.21 4.39
CA MET A 11 -31.11 -34.72 3.48
C MET A 11 -29.97 -34.19 4.35
N ASP A 12 -28.92 -35.00 4.48
CA ASP A 12 -27.64 -34.54 4.97
C ASP A 12 -27.05 -33.59 3.91
N THR A 13 -27.40 -32.30 4.04
CA THR A 13 -26.80 -31.22 3.27
C THR A 13 -25.47 -30.84 3.91
N SER A 14 -24.54 -31.79 4.00
CA SER A 14 -23.15 -31.47 4.32
C SER A 14 -22.49 -30.95 3.04
N GLU A 15 -22.78 -29.70 2.65
CA GLU A 15 -21.91 -28.99 1.72
C GLU A 15 -20.49 -29.02 2.30
N PRO A 16 -19.46 -29.37 1.52
CA PRO A 16 -18.09 -29.34 2.03
C PRO A 16 -17.78 -27.90 2.44
N LEU A 17 -17.64 -27.67 3.74
CA LEU A 17 -17.16 -26.41 4.29
C LEU A 17 -15.82 -26.11 3.62
N GLU A 18 -15.79 -25.11 2.74
CA GLU A 18 -14.53 -24.66 2.17
C GLU A 18 -13.55 -24.38 3.31
N PRO A 19 -12.27 -24.79 3.17
CA PRO A 19 -11.31 -24.61 4.25
C PRO A 19 -11.25 -23.13 4.61
N ALA A 20 -11.60 -22.81 5.85
CA ALA A 20 -11.59 -21.43 6.34
C ALA A 20 -10.20 -20.82 6.18
N ILE A 21 -10.16 -19.55 5.75
CA ILE A 21 -8.90 -18.80 5.62
C ILE A 21 -8.25 -18.68 7.00
N GLU A 22 -7.08 -19.30 7.17
CA GLU A 22 -6.29 -19.21 8.39
C GLU A 22 -5.41 -17.95 8.35
N TRP A 23 -5.81 -16.92 9.11
CA TRP A 23 -5.03 -15.70 9.24
C TRP A 23 -3.85 -15.90 10.20
N ARG A 24 -2.66 -15.49 9.75
CA ARG A 24 -1.44 -15.51 10.56
C ARG A 24 -0.79 -14.15 10.55
N PHE A 25 -0.27 -13.75 11.70
CA PHE A 25 0.59 -12.58 11.79
C PHE A 25 1.84 -12.80 10.94
N SER A 26 2.17 -11.82 10.09
CA SER A 26 3.34 -11.92 9.20
C SER A 26 4.34 -10.78 9.44
N GLN A 27 3.88 -9.54 9.56
CA GLN A 27 4.77 -8.39 9.65
C GLN A 27 4.08 -7.21 10.31
N VAL A 28 4.86 -6.40 11.03
CA VAL A 28 4.48 -5.08 11.54
C VAL A 28 5.52 -4.06 11.09
N LYS A 29 5.07 -2.85 10.75
CA LYS A 29 5.92 -1.71 10.39
C LYS A 29 5.47 -0.50 11.22
N GLY A 30 6.41 0.26 11.78
CA GLY A 30 6.13 1.42 12.62
C GLY A 30 6.99 1.44 13.88
N ASN A 31 6.85 2.48 14.70
CA ASN A 31 7.50 2.52 16.00
C ASN A 31 6.88 1.45 16.92
N ILE A 32 7.74 0.62 17.53
CA ILE A 32 7.33 -0.46 18.44
C ILE A 32 7.60 -0.05 19.90
N GLU A 33 8.37 1.01 20.10
CA GLU A 33 8.66 1.54 21.43
C GLU A 33 7.39 2.16 22.00
N GLY A 34 6.98 1.72 23.20
CA GLY A 34 5.74 2.10 23.88
C GLY A 34 5.71 3.54 24.40
N ASP A 35 6.53 4.42 23.83
CA ASP A 35 6.32 5.85 23.92
C ASP A 35 5.25 6.19 22.87
N ASP A 36 4.12 6.75 23.30
CA ASP A 36 2.97 7.11 22.47
C ASP A 36 3.29 8.31 21.54
N THR A 37 4.56 8.48 21.18
CA THR A 37 5.10 9.54 20.31
C THR A 37 4.95 9.19 18.84
N HIS A 38 3.80 8.63 18.45
CA HIS A 38 3.39 8.67 17.05
C HIS A 38 2.92 10.09 16.75
N THR A 39 3.62 10.80 15.86
CA THR A 39 3.13 12.11 15.42
C THR A 39 1.86 11.90 14.60
N GLU A 40 0.91 12.85 14.69
CA GLU A 40 -0.31 12.77 13.88
C GLU A 40 0.00 12.64 12.39
N ALA A 41 1.12 13.21 11.93
CA ALA A 41 1.63 13.11 10.57
C ALA A 41 1.99 11.67 10.14
N ASP A 42 2.42 10.80 11.07
CA ASP A 42 2.77 9.41 10.76
C ASP A 42 1.56 8.46 10.72
N VAL A 43 0.36 8.95 11.04
CA VAL A 43 -0.86 8.12 11.00
C VAL A 43 -1.21 7.79 9.55
N ILE A 44 -1.20 6.50 9.22
CA ILE A 44 -1.60 5.98 7.91
C ILE A 44 -3.07 6.29 7.67
N SER A 45 -3.35 6.99 6.59
CA SER A 45 -4.69 7.43 6.19
C SER A 45 -5.27 6.60 5.05
N CYS A 46 -4.43 5.96 4.22
CA CYS A 46 -4.88 5.09 3.14
C CYS A 46 -3.84 4.03 2.76
N VAL A 47 -4.32 2.92 2.20
CA VAL A 47 -3.50 1.77 1.78
C VAL A 47 -4.08 1.19 0.49
N GLU A 48 -3.23 0.83 -0.48
CA GLU A 48 -3.64 0.23 -1.75
C GLU A 48 -2.56 -0.71 -2.30
N PHE A 49 -2.94 -1.96 -2.61
CA PHE A 49 -2.09 -2.91 -3.34
C PHE A 49 -2.06 -2.59 -4.83
N SER A 50 -0.92 -2.86 -5.49
CA SER A 50 -0.87 -2.94 -6.94
C SER A 50 -1.73 -4.10 -7.45
N HIS A 51 -2.11 -4.03 -8.73
CA HIS A 51 -3.00 -5.02 -9.36
C HIS A 51 -2.46 -6.47 -9.30
N ASP A 52 -1.14 -6.63 -9.29
CA ASP A 52 -0.43 -7.92 -9.19
C ASP A 52 -0.04 -8.28 -7.75
N GLY A 53 -0.27 -7.39 -6.78
CA GLY A 53 0.14 -7.55 -5.38
C GLY A 53 1.64 -7.42 -5.14
N GLU A 54 2.47 -7.11 -6.14
CA GLU A 54 3.92 -6.98 -5.97
C GLU A 54 4.31 -5.73 -5.17
N TYR A 55 3.46 -4.71 -5.17
CA TYR A 55 3.66 -3.47 -4.42
C TYR A 55 2.47 -3.16 -3.51
N LEU A 56 2.77 -2.52 -2.39
CA LEU A 56 1.82 -1.98 -1.44
C LEU A 56 2.14 -0.50 -1.23
N ALA A 57 1.21 0.39 -1.55
CA ALA A 57 1.35 1.81 -1.26
C ALA A 57 0.56 2.17 -0.01
N THR A 58 1.16 3.02 0.82
CA THR A 58 0.52 3.64 1.98
C THR A 58 0.69 5.15 1.88
N GLY A 59 -0.33 5.88 2.30
CA GLY A 59 -0.28 7.33 2.47
C GLY A 59 -0.60 7.69 3.90
N ASP A 60 0.00 8.75 4.41
CA ASP A 60 -0.22 9.22 5.78
C ASP A 60 -0.83 10.63 5.83
N LYS A 61 -1.15 11.07 7.06
CA LYS A 61 -1.66 12.41 7.32
C LYS A 61 -0.64 13.52 7.03
N GLY A 62 0.65 13.22 7.13
CA GLY A 62 1.75 14.14 6.81
C GLY A 62 2.06 14.27 5.32
N GLY A 63 1.22 13.72 4.43
CA GLY A 63 1.35 13.87 2.98
C GLY A 63 2.47 13.05 2.34
N ARG A 64 3.05 12.08 3.06
CA ARG A 64 4.04 11.15 2.51
C ARG A 64 3.34 9.94 1.91
N VAL A 65 3.97 9.40 0.87
CA VAL A 65 3.62 8.10 0.30
C VAL A 65 4.81 7.16 0.49
N VAL A 66 4.55 6.01 1.11
CA VAL A 66 5.52 4.92 1.28
C VAL A 66 5.06 3.73 0.44
N ILE A 67 5.91 3.30 -0.48
CA ILE A 67 5.73 2.12 -1.31
C ILE A 67 6.61 1.02 -0.76
N PHE A 68 5.99 -0.13 -0.52
CA PHE A 68 6.65 -1.37 -0.20
C PHE A 68 6.61 -2.31 -1.40
N GLN A 69 7.68 -3.07 -1.60
CA GLN A 69 7.77 -4.13 -2.59
C GLN A 69 7.85 -5.47 -1.87
N ARG A 70 7.10 -6.45 -2.37
CA ARG A 70 7.18 -7.82 -1.88
C ARG A 70 8.59 -8.37 -2.09
N ASP A 71 9.10 -9.11 -1.11
CA ASP A 71 10.43 -9.70 -1.18
C ASP A 71 10.60 -10.57 -2.45
N GLN A 72 11.57 -10.17 -3.28
CA GLN A 72 11.92 -10.84 -4.52
C GLN A 72 13.14 -11.77 -4.38
N SER A 73 13.72 -11.88 -3.18
CA SER A 73 14.93 -12.67 -2.92
C SER A 73 14.77 -14.18 -3.15
N GLY A 74 13.55 -14.66 -3.42
CA GLY A 74 13.28 -16.08 -3.63
C GLY A 74 13.41 -16.92 -2.35
N LYS A 75 13.54 -16.29 -1.19
CA LYS A 75 13.56 -17.00 0.10
C LYS A 75 12.23 -17.74 0.30
N TYR A 76 12.34 -19.04 0.55
CA TYR A 76 11.22 -19.88 0.96
C TYR A 76 11.21 -19.98 2.49
N VAL A 77 10.10 -19.59 3.10
CA VAL A 77 9.84 -19.77 4.54
C VAL A 77 8.73 -20.81 4.64
N ASN A 78 8.97 -21.92 5.35
CA ASN A 78 8.03 -23.03 5.50
C ASN A 78 7.49 -23.57 4.16
N GLY A 79 8.35 -23.67 3.14
CA GLY A 79 7.97 -24.18 1.82
C GLY A 79 7.17 -23.21 0.94
N ALA A 80 6.93 -21.98 1.39
CA ALA A 80 6.27 -20.93 0.62
C ALA A 80 7.20 -19.74 0.36
N ARG A 81 7.08 -19.10 -0.81
CA ARG A 81 7.80 -17.85 -1.12
C ARG A 81 7.43 -16.78 -0.10
N SER A 82 8.43 -16.07 0.42
CA SER A 82 8.25 -14.94 1.32
C SER A 82 7.14 -13.99 0.84
N ARG A 83 6.31 -13.57 1.78
CA ARG A 83 5.20 -12.62 1.59
C ARG A 83 5.47 -11.30 2.31
N GLU A 84 6.70 -11.10 2.78
CA GLU A 84 7.10 -9.89 3.45
C GLU A 84 7.23 -8.74 2.46
N TYR A 85 6.88 -7.53 2.92
CA TYR A 85 6.97 -6.30 2.15
C TYR A 85 8.07 -5.40 2.74
N ASN A 86 9.00 -4.98 1.89
CA ASN A 86 10.13 -4.14 2.25
C ASN A 86 9.98 -2.76 1.64
N VAL A 87 10.49 -1.72 2.33
CA VAL A 87 10.40 -0.35 1.83
C VAL A 87 11.15 -0.26 0.50
N TYR A 88 10.43 0.17 -0.53
CA TYR A 88 10.93 0.31 -1.88
C TYR A 88 11.15 1.78 -2.23
N SER A 89 10.21 2.66 -1.88
CA SER A 89 10.36 4.09 -2.10
C SER A 89 9.50 4.88 -1.12
N THR A 90 10.00 6.02 -0.67
CA THR A 90 9.25 6.99 0.13
C THR A 90 9.42 8.37 -0.47
N PHE A 91 8.34 9.13 -0.59
CA PHE A 91 8.40 10.50 -1.09
C PHE A 91 7.30 11.38 -0.48
N GLN A 92 7.57 12.68 -0.40
CA GLN A 92 6.59 13.70 -0.03
C GLN A 92 5.67 13.95 -1.23
N SER A 93 4.39 13.60 -1.11
CA SER A 93 3.43 13.79 -2.18
C SER A 93 2.74 15.15 -2.12
N HIS A 94 2.28 15.55 -0.94
CA HIS A 94 1.62 16.84 -0.73
C HIS A 94 2.26 17.56 0.45
N GLU A 95 2.24 18.89 0.42
CA GLU A 95 2.68 19.75 1.52
C GLU A 95 1.48 20.58 1.97
N PRO A 96 1.48 21.09 3.22
CA PRO A 96 0.43 21.98 3.67
C PRO A 96 0.38 23.22 2.78
N GLU A 97 -0.81 23.61 2.35
CA GLU A 97 -1.03 24.80 1.54
C GLU A 97 -2.14 25.67 2.15
N PHE A 98 -2.19 26.96 1.82
CA PHE A 98 -3.25 27.86 2.28
C PHE A 98 -3.90 28.60 1.12
N ASP A 99 -5.23 28.57 1.07
CA ASP A 99 -6.04 29.30 0.09
C ASP A 99 -6.46 30.65 0.68
N TYR A 100 -5.77 31.72 0.28
CA TYR A 100 -6.02 33.07 0.77
C TYR A 100 -7.37 33.65 0.36
N LEU A 101 -7.95 33.20 -0.76
CA LEU A 101 -9.23 33.73 -1.24
C LEU A 101 -10.40 33.14 -0.45
N LYS A 102 -10.27 31.87 -0.05
CA LYS A 102 -11.28 31.15 0.74
C LYS A 102 -10.98 31.10 2.23
N SER A 103 -9.82 31.62 2.64
CA SER A 103 -9.26 31.48 4.00
C SER A 103 -9.31 30.03 4.47
N LEU A 104 -8.87 29.11 3.62
CA LEU A 104 -8.98 27.67 3.86
C LEU A 104 -7.60 27.01 3.86
N GLU A 105 -7.28 26.34 4.97
CA GLU A 105 -6.13 25.45 5.05
C GLU A 105 -6.34 24.20 4.21
N ILE A 106 -5.29 23.80 3.50
CA ILE A 106 -5.25 22.62 2.66
C ILE A 106 -4.30 21.65 3.31
N GLU A 107 -4.88 20.64 3.96
CA GLU A 107 -4.13 19.54 4.55
C GLU A 107 -3.34 18.77 3.48
N GLU A 108 -2.12 18.40 3.83
CA GLU A 108 -1.25 17.51 3.06
C GLU A 108 -1.69 16.05 3.10
N LYS A 109 -2.61 15.70 4.02
CA LYS A 109 -3.12 14.34 4.21
C LYS A 109 -3.48 13.66 2.89
N ILE A 110 -2.93 12.46 2.70
CA ILE A 110 -3.29 11.60 1.56
C ILE A 110 -4.66 10.98 1.83
N ASN A 111 -5.65 11.29 1.00
CA ASN A 111 -6.98 10.72 1.13
C ASN A 111 -7.15 9.40 0.36
N GLN A 112 -6.51 9.30 -0.80
CA GLN A 112 -6.61 8.12 -1.64
C GLN A 112 -5.36 7.96 -2.49
N ILE A 113 -4.97 6.70 -2.69
CA ILE A 113 -3.95 6.28 -3.65
C ILE A 113 -4.60 5.30 -4.62
N LYS A 114 -4.29 5.44 -5.91
CA LYS A 114 -4.67 4.45 -6.93
C LYS A 114 -3.51 4.13 -7.85
N TRP A 115 -3.17 2.85 -7.93
CA TRP A 115 -2.25 2.35 -8.94
C TRP A 115 -2.90 2.45 -10.31
N LEU A 116 -2.14 2.89 -11.30
CA LEU A 116 -2.54 2.75 -12.70
C LEU A 116 -2.06 1.40 -13.23
N LYS A 117 -2.79 0.84 -14.19
CA LYS A 117 -2.36 -0.39 -14.88
C LYS A 117 -1.00 -0.16 -15.53
N LYS A 118 -0.04 -1.02 -15.20
CA LYS A 118 1.33 -0.95 -15.69
C LYS A 118 1.35 -1.05 -17.22
N LYS A 119 1.95 -0.06 -17.89
CA LYS A 119 2.10 -0.01 -19.37
C LYS A 119 3.54 -0.22 -19.84
N ASN A 120 4.52 0.00 -18.97
CA ASN A 120 5.95 -0.16 -19.25
C ASN A 120 6.67 -0.55 -17.94
N ALA A 121 7.99 -0.50 -17.92
CA ALA A 121 8.77 -0.86 -16.73
C ALA A 121 8.46 0.04 -15.51
N ALA A 122 8.00 1.28 -15.72
CA ALA A 122 7.65 2.19 -14.64
C ALA A 122 6.26 1.91 -14.08
N ASN A 123 6.14 2.11 -12.76
CA ASN A 123 4.86 2.13 -12.08
C ASN A 123 4.32 3.57 -12.02
N PHE A 124 3.00 3.71 -12.02
CA PHE A 124 2.34 4.99 -11.91
C PHE A 124 1.27 4.93 -10.84
N ILE A 125 1.23 5.95 -9.99
CA ILE A 125 0.20 6.08 -8.95
C ILE A 125 -0.42 7.46 -8.99
N LEU A 126 -1.71 7.52 -8.71
CA LEU A 126 -2.43 8.74 -8.40
C LEU A 126 -2.49 8.90 -6.88
N SER A 127 -2.22 10.10 -6.39
CA SER A 127 -2.46 10.50 -5.01
C SER A 127 -3.36 11.72 -4.98
N THR A 128 -4.22 11.82 -3.97
CA THR A 128 -5.11 12.97 -3.79
C THR A 128 -5.03 13.52 -2.37
N ASN A 129 -5.01 14.85 -2.22
CA ASN A 129 -5.18 15.51 -0.92
C ASN A 129 -6.44 16.41 -0.89
N GLY A 130 -6.92 16.66 0.33
CA GLY A 130 -8.12 17.46 0.59
C GLY A 130 -9.39 16.91 -0.06
N LYS A 131 -10.54 17.54 0.20
CA LYS A 131 -11.83 17.08 -0.34
C LYS A 131 -11.93 17.31 -1.86
N TYR A 132 -11.21 18.29 -2.45
CA TYR A 132 -11.38 18.68 -3.85
C TYR A 132 -10.19 19.39 -4.57
N LYS A 133 -8.95 19.42 -4.04
CA LYS A 133 -7.96 20.42 -4.53
C LYS A 133 -6.83 19.92 -5.40
N THR A 134 -6.16 18.80 -5.09
CA THR A 134 -5.08 18.34 -5.97
C THR A 134 -5.05 16.82 -6.14
N VAL A 135 -4.89 16.41 -7.40
CA VAL A 135 -4.56 15.04 -7.78
C VAL A 135 -3.20 15.08 -8.45
N LYS A 136 -2.24 14.30 -7.95
CA LYS A 136 -0.90 14.19 -8.53
C LYS A 136 -0.72 12.81 -9.15
N LEU A 137 -0.11 12.77 -10.33
CA LEU A 137 0.33 11.54 -10.99
C LEU A 137 1.84 11.39 -10.77
N TRP A 138 2.22 10.34 -10.05
CA TRP A 138 3.61 10.01 -9.76
C TRP A 138 4.09 8.90 -10.69
N LYS A 139 5.30 9.07 -11.23
CA LYS A 139 6.03 8.03 -11.96
C LYS A 139 7.12 7.47 -11.06
N ILE A 140 7.08 6.17 -10.82
CA ILE A 140 8.07 5.44 -10.04
C ILE A 140 8.81 4.50 -10.99
N SER A 141 10.11 4.73 -11.18
CA SER A 141 10.94 3.92 -12.05
C SER A 141 12.33 3.75 -11.44
N GLU A 142 12.86 2.54 -11.48
CA GLU A 142 14.26 2.29 -11.21
C GLU A 142 15.11 2.90 -12.31
N ARG A 143 16.25 3.46 -11.93
CA ARG A 143 17.29 3.90 -12.86
C ARG A 143 18.60 3.27 -12.39
N GLU A 144 19.05 2.24 -13.09
CA GLU A 144 20.40 1.72 -12.94
C GLU A 144 21.39 2.75 -13.51
N ARG A 145 21.78 3.74 -12.72
CA ARG A 145 22.94 4.55 -13.08
C ARG A 145 24.17 3.75 -12.70
N LYS A 146 24.75 2.99 -13.65
CA LYS A 146 26.16 2.61 -13.56
C LYS A 146 26.93 3.93 -13.44
N VAL A 147 27.58 4.15 -12.30
CA VAL A 147 28.57 5.22 -12.17
C VAL A 147 29.72 4.81 -13.08
N ALA A 148 29.61 5.17 -14.36
CA ALA A 148 30.75 5.18 -15.25
C ALA A 148 31.69 6.28 -14.75
N ASP A 149 32.92 5.86 -14.50
CA ASP A 149 34.13 6.62 -14.20
C ASP A 149 34.01 8.15 -14.23
N ASP A 150 34.37 8.74 -13.09
CA ASP A 150 35.00 10.06 -12.98
C ASP A 150 34.45 11.17 -13.88
N SER A 151 33.32 11.73 -13.49
CA SER A 151 33.09 13.17 -13.64
C SER A 151 31.89 13.60 -12.81
N TRP A 152 32.18 14.13 -11.63
CA TRP A 152 31.30 15.09 -10.98
C TRP A 152 31.01 16.21 -11.97
N ASN A 153 29.73 16.52 -12.18
CA ASN A 153 29.16 17.87 -12.21
C ASN A 153 27.73 17.80 -12.75
N ILE A 154 26.78 18.48 -12.09
CA ILE A 154 26.34 19.81 -12.54
C ILE A 154 26.08 20.64 -11.28
N ARG A 155 26.88 21.71 -11.11
CA ARG A 155 26.63 22.77 -10.13
C ARG A 155 25.32 23.47 -10.49
N ARG A 156 24.46 23.70 -9.50
CA ARG A 156 23.27 24.53 -9.65
C ARG A 156 23.67 25.95 -10.08
N GLY A 157 23.00 26.45 -11.14
CA GLY A 157 22.57 27.84 -11.33
C GLY A 157 23.62 28.94 -11.44
N GLN A 158 23.71 29.56 -12.63
CA GLN A 158 23.43 30.98 -12.83
C GLN A 158 22.78 31.17 -14.21
#